data_AF-A0A975T915-F1
#
_entry.id   AF-A0A975T915-F1
#
_cell.length_a   1.000
_cell.length_b   1.000
_cell.length_c   1.000
_cell.angle_alpha   90.00
_cell.angle_beta   90.00
_cell.angle_gamma   90.00
#
_symmetry.space_group_name_H-M   'P 1'
#
loop_
_entity.id
_entity.type
_entity.pdbx_description
1 polymer ?
#
loop_
_entity_poly.entity_id
_entity_poly.type
_entity_poly.pdbx_seq_one_letter_code
_entity_poly.pdbx_strand_id
1 'polypeptide(L)'
;MKKSFFSLASAAAVGIATTHFIAPAQAAKIAGFQTLGSQMTGMQVTAHFQNGGSQNLTWASSDTQSGGVNGNGWSLNQSGDTFNSPWILNASQSLSSLIINAIPGNTVFDDGSHPSTEGSERGWSFDVLLGNLPTSFPYSHPIEISAGDLFGKLTLTWDRGFTGELKFLADTDTIVQAVPEATSVVGLLAFGVFGASSLMKRNSIRI
;
A
#
# COMPACT_ATOMS: atom_id res chain seq x y z
N MET A 1 -75.64 -33.30 -19.18
CA MET A 1 -74.18 -33.41 -19.03
C MET A 1 -73.50 -32.30 -19.84
N LYS A 2 -72.96 -31.26 -19.19
CA LYS A 2 -72.00 -30.32 -19.79
C LYS A 2 -70.93 -29.99 -18.73
N LYS A 3 -69.68 -30.11 -19.16
CA LYS A 3 -68.46 -30.19 -18.35
C LYS A 3 -68.04 -28.83 -17.80
N SER A 4 -67.61 -28.82 -16.54
CA SER A 4 -66.88 -27.73 -15.90
C SER A 4 -65.47 -27.60 -16.52
N PHE A 5 -65.01 -26.36 -16.70
CA PHE A 5 -63.61 -26.04 -16.94
C PHE A 5 -63.15 -25.01 -15.91
N PHE A 6 -62.22 -25.43 -15.04
CA PHE A 6 -61.43 -24.54 -14.19
C PHE A 6 -60.27 -23.96 -15.02
N SER A 7 -60.09 -22.64 -14.96
CA SER A 7 -58.90 -21.95 -15.48
C SER A 7 -57.96 -21.65 -14.32
N LEU A 8 -56.75 -22.19 -14.35
CA LEU A 8 -55.65 -21.82 -13.46
C LEU A 8 -54.91 -20.62 -14.08
N ALA A 9 -54.90 -19.49 -13.39
CA ALA A 9 -54.00 -18.38 -13.70
C ALA A 9 -52.62 -18.69 -13.11
N SER A 10 -51.59 -18.83 -13.95
CA SER A 10 -50.20 -18.94 -13.50
C SER A 10 -49.61 -17.54 -13.37
N ALA A 11 -49.20 -17.16 -12.16
CA ALA A 11 -48.44 -15.94 -11.91
C ALA A 11 -46.98 -16.15 -12.33
N ALA A 12 -46.46 -15.30 -13.23
CA ALA A 12 -45.03 -15.25 -13.52
C ALA A 12 -44.37 -14.24 -12.57
N ALA A 13 -43.65 -14.72 -11.57
CA ALA A 13 -42.77 -13.88 -10.76
C ALA A 13 -41.49 -13.61 -11.54
N VAL A 14 -41.24 -12.35 -11.87
CA VAL A 14 -39.95 -11.89 -12.43
C VAL A 14 -38.96 -11.81 -11.28
N GLY A 15 -38.04 -12.76 -11.20
CA GLY A 15 -36.90 -12.68 -10.29
C GLY A 15 -35.91 -11.65 -10.81
N ILE A 16 -35.80 -10.51 -10.13
CA ILE A 16 -34.71 -9.56 -10.38
C ILE A 16 -33.44 -10.18 -9.79
N ALA A 17 -32.61 -10.75 -10.65
CA ALA A 17 -31.27 -11.17 -10.27
C ALA A 17 -30.42 -9.91 -10.01
N THR A 18 -30.24 -9.55 -8.74
CA THR A 18 -29.25 -8.54 -8.35
C THR A 18 -27.86 -9.13 -8.57
N THR A 19 -27.26 -8.86 -9.73
CA THR A 19 -25.85 -9.11 -9.96
C THR A 19 -25.06 -8.25 -8.99
N HIS A 20 -24.48 -8.87 -7.97
CA HIS A 20 -23.51 -8.21 -7.12
C HIS A 20 -22.25 -8.02 -7.96
N PHE A 21 -22.08 -6.81 -8.52
CA PHE A 21 -20.81 -6.43 -9.13
C PHE A 21 -19.79 -6.30 -8.00
N ILE A 22 -18.99 -7.35 -7.79
CA ILE A 22 -17.79 -7.25 -6.98
C ILE A 22 -16.87 -6.29 -7.74
N ALA A 23 -16.58 -5.12 -7.16
CA ALA A 23 -15.60 -4.21 -7.72
C ALA A 23 -14.28 -4.98 -7.89
N PRO A 24 -13.58 -4.83 -9.04
CA PRO A 24 -12.30 -5.49 -9.22
C PRO A 24 -11.34 -5.04 -8.12
N ALA A 25 -10.62 -6.01 -7.54
CA ALA A 25 -9.56 -5.72 -6.59
C ALA A 25 -8.53 -4.77 -7.23
N GLN A 26 -8.18 -3.71 -6.51
CA GLN A 26 -7.19 -2.73 -6.96
C GLN A 26 -5.80 -3.34 -6.80
N ALA A 27 -5.00 -3.36 -7.87
CA ALA A 27 -3.62 -3.86 -7.81
C ALA A 27 -2.75 -2.87 -7.01
N ALA A 28 -1.88 -3.37 -6.12
CA ALA A 28 -0.88 -2.52 -5.49
C ALA A 28 0.21 -2.15 -6.49
N LYS A 29 0.76 -0.94 -6.39
CA LYS A 29 1.93 -0.48 -7.16
C LYS A 29 2.87 0.33 -6.28
N ILE A 30 4.12 0.43 -6.70
CA ILE A 30 5.09 1.37 -6.13
C ILE A 30 4.71 2.79 -6.59
N ALA A 31 4.56 3.71 -5.64
CA ALA A 31 4.16 5.09 -5.89
C ALA A 31 5.32 5.95 -6.42
N GLY A 32 6.54 5.59 -6.01
CA GLY A 32 7.79 6.26 -6.31
C GLY A 32 8.86 5.87 -5.29
N PHE A 33 10.10 6.25 -5.61
CA PHE A 33 11.32 5.95 -4.84
C PHE A 33 11.64 6.93 -3.71
N GLN A 34 10.82 7.98 -3.58
CA GLN A 34 11.02 9.04 -2.59
C GLN A 34 10.00 8.89 -1.48
N THR A 35 10.39 8.25 -0.38
CA THR A 35 9.51 8.06 0.78
C THR A 35 9.96 8.94 1.93
N LEU A 36 9.04 9.78 2.42
CA LEU A 36 9.25 10.67 3.55
C LEU A 36 8.92 9.97 4.87
N GLY A 37 9.58 10.41 5.94
CA GLY A 37 9.31 10.00 7.32
C GLY A 37 7.83 10.08 7.72
N SER A 38 7.14 11.10 7.23
CA SER A 38 5.72 11.34 7.48
C SER A 38 4.79 10.33 6.78
N GLN A 39 5.22 9.78 5.64
CA GLN A 39 4.44 8.86 4.81
C GLN A 39 4.41 7.43 5.35
N MET A 40 5.35 7.08 6.23
CA MET A 40 5.45 5.75 6.83
C MET A 40 4.54 5.56 8.06
N THR A 41 3.52 6.40 8.22
CA THR A 41 2.59 6.31 9.36
C THR A 41 1.87 4.96 9.34
N GLY A 42 1.90 4.26 10.48
CA GLY A 42 1.31 2.92 10.62
C GLY A 42 2.32 1.79 10.70
N MET A 43 3.58 1.97 10.26
CA MET A 43 4.64 0.97 10.45
C MET A 43 4.74 0.53 11.91
N GLN A 44 5.21 -0.69 12.15
CA GLN A 44 5.43 -1.21 13.50
C GLN A 44 6.90 -1.39 13.78
N VAL A 45 7.38 -0.81 14.87
CA VAL A 45 8.77 -0.91 15.31
C VAL A 45 8.81 -1.62 16.65
N THR A 46 9.45 -2.78 16.68
CA THR A 46 9.64 -3.57 17.90
C THR A 46 11.09 -3.51 18.36
N ALA A 47 11.33 -2.95 19.54
CA ALA A 47 12.61 -3.03 20.23
C ALA A 47 12.60 -4.18 21.23
N HIS A 48 13.63 -5.02 21.19
CA HIS A 48 13.93 -6.02 22.21
C HIS A 48 15.15 -5.57 23.01
N PHE A 49 15.09 -5.74 24.33
CA PHE A 49 16.13 -5.31 25.24
C PHE A 49 16.94 -6.51 25.74
N GLN A 50 18.21 -6.29 26.08
CA GLN A 50 19.07 -7.36 26.63
C GLN A 50 18.58 -7.92 27.97
N ASN A 51 17.77 -7.18 28.71
CA ASN A 51 17.14 -7.66 29.94
C ASN A 51 15.90 -8.55 29.71
N GLY A 52 15.58 -8.87 28.45
CA GLY A 52 14.47 -9.75 28.05
C GLY A 52 13.13 -9.04 27.81
N GLY A 53 13.04 -7.72 28.04
CA GLY A 53 11.84 -6.95 27.73
C GLY A 53 11.67 -6.65 26.24
N SER A 54 10.48 -6.18 25.85
CA SER A 54 10.24 -5.64 24.50
C SER A 54 9.21 -4.51 24.50
N GLN A 55 9.31 -3.61 23.53
CA GLN A 55 8.30 -2.59 23.22
C GLN A 55 7.97 -2.61 21.73
N ASN A 56 6.69 -2.72 21.37
CA ASN A 56 6.21 -2.56 20.00
C ASN A 56 5.44 -1.25 19.90
N LEU A 57 5.83 -0.36 19.00
CA LEU A 57 5.25 0.96 18.82
C LEU A 57 4.85 1.18 17.36
N THR A 58 3.79 1.95 17.16
CA THR A 58 3.33 2.35 15.83
C THR A 58 3.97 3.68 15.44
N TRP A 59 4.55 3.71 14.24
CA TRP A 59 5.14 4.90 13.65
C TRP A 59 4.09 5.97 13.40
N ALA A 60 4.41 7.21 13.76
CA ALA A 60 3.56 8.37 13.53
C ALA A 60 4.36 9.50 12.89
N SER A 61 3.71 10.26 12.01
CA SER A 61 4.24 11.53 11.50
C SER A 61 4.40 12.55 12.63
N SER A 62 5.55 13.20 12.71
CA SER A 62 5.79 14.33 13.62
C SER A 62 5.58 15.68 12.94
N ASP A 63 5.81 15.73 11.62
CA ASP A 63 5.57 16.89 10.77
C ASP A 63 5.31 16.44 9.32
N THR A 64 5.40 17.36 8.35
CA THR A 64 5.11 17.06 6.94
C THR A 64 6.17 16.19 6.26
N GLN A 65 7.37 16.06 6.82
CA GLN A 65 8.50 15.33 6.23
C GLN A 65 9.09 14.26 7.16
N SER A 66 8.73 14.27 8.44
CA SER A 66 9.36 13.44 9.46
C SER A 66 8.35 12.57 10.19
N GLY A 67 8.83 11.45 10.70
CA GLY A 67 8.08 10.57 11.58
C GLY A 67 9.00 9.73 12.45
N GLY A 68 8.41 8.97 13.36
CA GLY A 68 9.16 8.08 14.23
C GLY A 68 8.33 7.40 15.29
N VAL A 69 9.06 6.75 16.20
CA VAL A 69 8.55 6.18 17.44
C VAL A 69 9.44 6.63 18.60
N ASN A 70 8.82 6.90 19.75
CA ASN A 70 9.53 7.23 20.99
C ASN A 70 9.10 6.24 22.08
N GLY A 71 10.03 5.39 22.49
CA GLY A 71 9.85 4.39 23.53
C GLY A 71 10.46 4.81 24.85
N ASN A 72 10.46 3.87 25.81
CA ASN A 72 11.11 4.11 27.10
C ASN A 72 12.61 3.85 26.95
N GLY A 73 13.41 4.90 26.85
CA GLY A 73 14.86 4.79 26.72
C GLY A 73 15.35 4.35 25.35
N TRP A 74 14.53 4.52 24.31
CA TRP A 74 14.96 4.43 22.91
C TRP A 74 14.00 5.22 22.00
N SER A 75 14.45 5.58 20.82
CA SER A 75 13.62 6.16 19.76
C SER A 75 14.19 5.81 18.39
N LEU A 76 13.33 5.78 17.38
CA LEU A 76 13.73 5.69 15.98
C LEU A 76 12.99 6.80 15.22
N ASN A 77 13.72 7.63 14.48
CA ASN A 77 13.13 8.68 13.66
C ASN A 77 13.77 8.72 12.28
N GLN A 78 13.00 9.20 11.31
CA GLN A 78 13.45 9.51 9.96
C GLN A 78 12.85 10.86 9.56
N SER A 79 13.68 11.72 8.99
CA SER A 79 13.30 13.06 8.54
C SER A 79 13.80 13.28 7.11
N GLY A 80 12.90 13.67 6.22
CA GLY A 80 13.21 13.83 4.80
C GLY A 80 13.02 12.55 4.01
N ASP A 81 13.63 12.48 2.84
CA ASP A 81 13.51 11.35 1.89
C ASP A 81 14.49 10.23 2.25
N THR A 82 14.00 9.00 2.43
CA THR A 82 14.82 7.82 2.79
C THR A 82 15.91 7.49 1.78
N PHE A 83 15.77 7.92 0.53
CA PHE A 83 16.77 7.70 -0.51
C PHE A 83 18.11 8.37 -0.17
N ASN A 84 18.09 9.52 0.55
CA ASN A 84 19.30 10.31 0.85
C ASN A 84 19.42 10.73 2.33
N SER A 85 18.36 10.57 3.12
CA SER A 85 18.28 11.10 4.49
C SER A 85 18.39 9.97 5.51
N PRO A 86 19.23 10.12 6.54
CA PRO A 86 19.48 9.04 7.48
C PRO A 86 18.33 8.80 8.44
N TRP A 87 18.18 7.53 8.80
CA TRP A 87 17.47 7.10 9.99
C TRP A 87 18.35 7.36 11.22
N ILE A 88 17.72 7.73 12.34
CA ILE A 88 18.41 7.96 13.61
C ILE A 88 17.76 7.09 14.68
N LEU A 89 18.53 6.13 15.20
CA LEU A 89 18.19 5.31 16.34
C LEU A 89 18.95 5.83 17.57
N ASN A 90 18.23 6.15 18.63
CA ASN A 90 18.80 6.46 19.93
C ASN A 90 18.39 5.40 20.95
N ALA A 91 19.32 4.99 21.82
CA ALA A 91 19.05 4.01 22.87
C ALA A 91 19.85 4.33 24.15
N SER A 92 19.16 4.58 25.26
CA SER A 92 19.73 4.64 26.61
C SER A 92 19.60 3.34 27.38
N GLN A 93 18.73 2.43 26.93
CA GLN A 93 18.65 1.04 27.37
C GLN A 93 19.26 0.11 26.32
N SER A 94 19.95 -0.95 26.75
CA SER A 94 20.64 -1.86 25.84
C SER A 94 19.66 -2.69 25.01
N LEU A 95 19.66 -2.46 23.69
CA LEU A 95 18.84 -3.20 22.73
C LEU A 95 19.55 -4.47 22.26
N SER A 96 18.87 -5.62 22.27
CA SER A 96 19.35 -6.84 21.61
C SER A 96 18.96 -6.90 20.13
N SER A 97 17.80 -6.34 19.78
CA SER A 97 17.38 -6.21 18.38
C SER A 97 16.36 -5.10 18.17
N LEU A 98 16.31 -4.57 16.95
CA LEU A 98 15.28 -3.66 16.47
C LEU A 98 14.65 -4.26 15.22
N ILE A 99 13.34 -4.46 15.24
CA ILE A 99 12.57 -4.96 14.10
C ILE A 99 11.72 -3.83 13.56
N ILE A 100 11.83 -3.55 12.26
CA ILE A 100 11.02 -2.56 11.56
C ILE A 100 10.14 -3.30 10.56
N ASN A 101 8.83 -3.38 10.84
CA ASN A 101 7.82 -3.92 9.95
C ASN A 101 7.13 -2.77 9.21
N ALA A 102 7.48 -2.61 7.94
CA ALA A 102 7.08 -1.48 7.12
C ALA A 102 5.69 -1.66 6.46
N ILE A 103 5.25 -2.92 6.28
CA ILE A 103 4.01 -3.26 5.57
C ILE A 103 2.79 -2.50 6.10
N PRO A 104 2.54 -2.40 7.42
CA PRO A 104 1.36 -1.70 7.92
C PRO A 104 1.35 -0.18 7.66
N GLY A 105 2.52 0.39 7.32
CA GLY A 105 2.65 1.79 6.88
C GLY A 105 2.53 1.98 5.38
N ASN A 106 2.18 0.93 4.61
CA ASN A 106 2.28 0.91 3.16
C ASN A 106 3.69 1.28 2.67
N THR A 107 4.71 0.81 3.38
CA THR A 107 6.11 1.07 3.08
C THR A 107 6.83 -0.25 2.91
N VAL A 108 7.84 -0.27 2.05
CA VAL A 108 8.74 -1.42 1.84
C VAL A 108 10.18 -0.93 1.79
N PHE A 109 11.12 -1.79 2.14
CA PHE A 109 12.54 -1.50 2.05
C PHE A 109 13.12 -2.01 0.74
N ASP A 110 14.03 -1.25 0.17
CA ASP A 110 14.94 -1.71 -0.89
C ASP A 110 16.19 -2.34 -0.24
N ASP A 111 16.63 -3.49 -0.74
CA ASP A 111 17.84 -4.19 -0.28
C ASP A 111 19.08 -3.87 -1.14
N GLY A 112 18.97 -2.95 -2.10
CA GLY A 112 19.98 -2.52 -3.05
C GLY A 112 20.37 -3.58 -4.09
N SER A 113 19.68 -4.73 -4.12
CA SER A 113 19.96 -5.83 -5.04
C SER A 113 19.38 -5.56 -6.43
N HIS A 114 19.61 -6.47 -7.38
CA HIS A 114 19.12 -6.35 -8.75
C HIS A 114 18.43 -7.65 -9.16
N PRO A 115 17.39 -7.58 -10.03
CA PRO A 115 16.88 -6.39 -10.73
C PRO A 115 16.06 -5.43 -9.84
N SER A 116 16.00 -4.15 -10.23
CA SER A 116 15.21 -3.11 -9.54
C SER A 116 13.73 -3.19 -9.96
N THR A 117 12.83 -3.00 -9.01
CA THR A 117 11.38 -2.94 -9.22
C THR A 117 10.98 -1.66 -9.97
N GLU A 118 10.05 -1.79 -10.93
CA GLU A 118 9.53 -0.62 -11.65
C GLU A 118 8.91 0.41 -10.68
N GLY A 119 9.39 1.65 -10.74
CA GLY A 119 8.94 2.76 -9.88
C GLY A 119 9.72 2.94 -8.57
N SER A 120 10.62 2.01 -8.22
CA SER A 120 11.47 2.05 -7.01
C SER A 120 12.84 2.71 -7.25
N GLU A 121 13.24 2.93 -8.51
CA GLU A 121 14.61 3.29 -8.86
C GLU A 121 15.63 2.29 -8.27
N ARG A 122 16.91 2.64 -8.30
CA ARG A 122 17.96 1.84 -7.64
C ARG A 122 18.23 2.43 -6.27
N GLY A 123 17.60 1.87 -5.24
CA GLY A 123 17.80 2.28 -3.87
C GLY A 123 19.10 1.77 -3.24
N TRP A 124 19.17 1.90 -1.92
CA TRP A 124 20.33 1.55 -1.11
C TRP A 124 19.98 0.54 -0.03
N SER A 125 20.79 -0.50 0.06
CA SER A 125 20.83 -1.39 1.23
C SER A 125 21.18 -0.61 2.50
N PHE A 126 20.88 -1.22 3.64
CA PHE A 126 21.34 -0.80 4.95
C PHE A 126 22.83 -0.47 4.95
N ASP A 127 23.18 0.76 5.33
CA ASP A 127 24.55 1.22 5.48
C ASP A 127 24.69 2.14 6.70
N VAL A 128 25.77 2.01 7.45
CA VAL A 128 25.98 2.77 8.69
C VAL A 128 26.84 4.00 8.43
N LEU A 129 26.29 5.17 8.76
CA LEU A 129 26.99 6.45 8.67
C LEU A 129 27.72 6.79 9.98
N LEU A 130 27.12 6.45 11.11
CA LEU A 130 27.66 6.74 12.45
C LEU A 130 27.14 5.72 13.46
N GLY A 131 27.99 5.27 14.38
CA GLY A 131 27.61 4.38 15.48
C GLY A 131 28.12 2.95 15.31
N ASN A 132 27.79 2.08 16.26
CA ASN A 132 28.23 0.68 16.24
C ASN A 132 27.35 -0.14 15.29
N LEU A 133 27.98 -0.81 14.32
CA LEU A 133 27.33 -1.69 13.36
C LEU A 133 26.56 -2.82 14.08
N PRO A 134 25.31 -3.13 13.66
CA PRO A 134 24.64 -4.37 14.05
C PRO A 134 25.46 -5.60 13.68
N THR A 135 25.37 -6.66 14.49
CA THR A 135 25.94 -7.96 14.17
C THR A 135 25.29 -8.58 12.93
N SER A 136 24.00 -8.32 12.71
CA SER A 136 23.29 -8.68 11.48
C SER A 136 22.15 -7.71 11.18
N PHE A 137 21.79 -7.60 9.90
CA PHE A 137 20.74 -6.71 9.40
C PHE A 137 19.88 -7.34 8.28
N PRO A 138 19.25 -8.52 8.47
CA PRO A 138 18.51 -9.17 7.39
C PRO A 138 17.24 -8.41 6.97
N TYR A 139 17.01 -8.41 5.65
CA TYR A 139 15.73 -8.12 5.02
C TYR A 139 14.87 -9.40 4.98
N SER A 140 13.55 -9.25 5.10
CA SER A 140 12.60 -10.36 5.11
C SER A 140 11.21 -9.93 4.64
N HIS A 141 10.35 -10.92 4.36
CA HIS A 141 9.02 -10.73 3.76
C HIS A 141 9.12 -10.10 2.36
N PRO A 142 9.59 -10.86 1.36
CA PRO A 142 9.64 -10.41 -0.02
C PRO A 142 8.27 -9.94 -0.49
N ILE A 143 8.26 -8.87 -1.28
CA ILE A 143 7.03 -8.25 -1.78
C ILE A 143 6.70 -8.83 -3.16
N GLU A 144 5.48 -9.37 -3.32
CA GLU A 144 5.12 -10.11 -4.54
C GLU A 144 5.15 -9.26 -5.82
N ILE A 145 4.93 -7.95 -5.73
CA ILE A 145 4.99 -7.02 -6.87
C ILE A 145 6.43 -6.60 -7.21
N SER A 146 7.42 -7.03 -6.44
CA SER A 146 8.82 -6.65 -6.64
C SER A 146 9.53 -7.58 -7.61
N ALA A 147 10.66 -7.11 -8.13
CA ALA A 147 11.58 -7.89 -8.95
C ALA A 147 12.54 -8.76 -8.10
N GLY A 148 12.32 -8.82 -6.78
CA GLY A 148 13.10 -9.59 -5.80
C GLY A 148 13.91 -8.75 -4.81
N ASP A 149 13.84 -7.42 -4.93
CA ASP A 149 14.62 -6.39 -4.23
C ASP A 149 13.86 -5.68 -3.10
N LEU A 150 12.52 -5.75 -3.10
CA LEU A 150 11.69 -5.09 -2.08
C LEU A 150 11.22 -6.04 -0.98
N PHE A 151 11.33 -5.58 0.27
CA PHE A 151 11.06 -6.36 1.48
C PHE A 151 10.23 -5.59 2.50
N GLY A 152 9.28 -6.27 3.13
CA GLY A 152 8.40 -5.66 4.14
C GLY A 152 9.04 -5.44 5.51
N LYS A 153 10.21 -6.03 5.78
CA LYS A 153 10.83 -5.97 7.12
C LYS A 153 12.36 -5.94 7.07
N LEU A 154 12.93 -5.02 7.86
CA LEU A 154 14.34 -4.96 8.22
C LEU A 154 14.51 -5.31 9.71
N THR A 155 15.49 -6.14 10.05
CA THR A 155 15.80 -6.49 11.45
C THR A 155 17.25 -6.20 11.75
N LEU A 156 17.54 -5.41 12.77
CA LEU A 156 18.90 -5.13 13.25
C LEU A 156 19.15 -5.93 14.54
N THR A 157 20.28 -6.61 14.66
CA THR A 157 20.60 -7.43 15.85
C THR A 157 21.97 -7.09 16.41
N TRP A 158 22.13 -7.09 17.74
CA TRP A 158 23.40 -6.88 18.43
C TRP A 158 23.62 -7.94 19.52
N ASP A 159 24.58 -8.84 19.31
CA ASP A 159 24.87 -9.91 20.26
C ASP A 159 25.33 -9.39 21.63
N ARG A 160 26.02 -8.25 21.63
CA ARG A 160 26.52 -7.56 22.83
C ARG A 160 25.66 -6.40 23.28
N GLY A 161 24.53 -6.19 22.62
CA GLY A 161 23.61 -5.10 22.91
C GLY A 161 24.04 -3.77 22.29
N PHE A 162 23.07 -2.87 22.14
CA PHE A 162 23.28 -1.55 21.58
C PHE A 162 22.76 -0.45 22.51
N THR A 163 23.61 0.53 22.77
CA THR A 163 23.29 1.81 23.43
C THR A 163 24.01 2.93 22.70
N GLY A 164 23.46 4.15 22.72
CA GLY A 164 24.01 5.32 22.04
C GLY A 164 23.16 5.73 20.85
N GLU A 165 23.80 6.38 19.89
CA GLU A 165 23.19 6.82 18.63
C GLU A 165 23.73 5.97 17.47
N LEU A 166 22.83 5.55 16.58
CA LEU A 166 23.14 4.95 15.29
C LEU A 166 22.46 5.79 14.21
N LYS A 167 23.25 6.27 13.25
CA LYS A 167 22.76 6.87 12.01
C LYS A 167 23.04 5.94 10.85
N PHE A 168 22.00 5.60 10.09
CA PHE A 168 22.10 4.66 8.98
C PHE A 168 21.23 5.08 7.80
N LEU A 169 21.61 4.65 6.61
CA LEU A 169 20.77 4.67 5.42
C LEU A 169 20.05 3.35 5.31
N ALA A 170 18.80 3.40 4.89
CA ALA A 170 17.99 2.26 4.47
C ALA A 170 16.88 2.85 3.62
N ASP A 171 16.88 2.53 2.33
CA ASP A 171 15.93 3.12 1.41
C ASP A 171 14.56 2.45 1.54
N THR A 172 13.50 3.24 1.33
CA THR A 172 12.13 2.76 1.37
C THR A 172 11.27 3.35 0.27
N ASP A 173 10.31 2.55 -0.18
CA ASP A 173 9.30 2.94 -1.15
C ASP A 173 7.91 2.94 -0.54
N THR A 174 7.04 3.80 -1.10
CA THR A 174 5.63 3.85 -0.74
C THR A 174 4.82 2.97 -1.67
N ILE A 175 4.00 2.09 -1.10
CA ILE A 175 2.97 1.34 -1.81
C ILE A 175 1.69 2.17 -1.88
N VAL A 176 1.11 2.27 -3.06
CA VAL A 176 -0.24 2.81 -3.26
C VAL A 176 -1.14 1.79 -3.94
N GLN A 177 -2.43 1.83 -3.63
CA GLN A 177 -3.42 1.09 -4.40
C GLN A 177 -3.59 1.76 -5.77
N ALA A 178 -3.53 0.98 -6.84
CA ALA A 178 -3.81 1.49 -8.17
C ALA A 178 -5.29 1.88 -8.26
N VAL A 179 -5.54 3.16 -8.52
CA VAL A 179 -6.87 3.65 -8.85
C VAL A 179 -7.27 3.05 -10.20
N PRO A 180 -8.41 2.33 -10.32
CA PRO A 180 -8.88 1.85 -11.61
C PRO A 180 -9.11 3.05 -12.54
N GLU A 181 -8.46 3.07 -13.70
CA GLU A 181 -8.77 4.10 -14.69
C GLU A 181 -10.24 3.97 -15.09
N ALA A 182 -10.98 5.08 -15.01
CA ALA A 182 -12.40 5.14 -15.29
C ALA A 182 -12.67 4.93 -16.79
N THR A 183 -12.53 3.68 -17.26
CA THR A 183 -12.97 3.27 -18.57
C THR A 183 -14.45 2.94 -18.47
N SER A 184 -15.27 3.69 -19.23
CA SER A 184 -16.70 3.46 -19.53
C SER A 184 -17.74 4.30 -18.78
N VAL A 185 -17.73 5.64 -18.93
CA VAL A 185 -19.00 6.43 -18.90
C VAL A 185 -19.42 6.89 -20.32
N VAL A 186 -18.58 6.70 -21.34
CA VAL A 186 -18.85 7.18 -22.71
C VAL A 186 -19.79 6.25 -23.51
N GLY A 187 -20.09 5.04 -23.02
CA GLY A 187 -20.87 4.03 -23.78
C GLY A 187 -22.40 4.16 -23.72
N LEU A 188 -22.99 4.94 -22.81
CA LEU A 188 -24.45 4.90 -22.56
C LEU A 188 -25.27 6.03 -23.21
N LEU A 189 -24.67 6.86 -24.07
CA LEU A 189 -25.40 7.88 -24.84
C LEU A 189 -25.56 7.55 -26.34
N ALA A 190 -25.05 6.40 -26.80
CA ALA A 190 -24.98 6.08 -28.23
C ALA A 190 -26.16 5.26 -28.81
N PHE A 191 -27.18 4.89 -28.02
CA PHE A 191 -28.30 4.05 -28.51
C PHE A 191 -29.69 4.72 -28.51
N GLY A 192 -29.77 6.05 -28.48
CA GLY A 192 -31.03 6.77 -28.31
C GLY A 192 -31.63 7.47 -29.55
N VAL A 193 -31.05 7.40 -30.75
CA VAL A 193 -31.56 8.17 -31.91
C VAL A 193 -31.51 7.38 -33.22
N PHE A 194 -32.24 6.27 -33.29
CA PHE A 194 -32.69 5.69 -34.56
C PHE A 194 -34.14 5.22 -34.40
N GLY A 195 -35.10 6.09 -34.70
CA GLY A 195 -36.51 5.68 -34.69
C GLY A 195 -37.54 6.80 -34.76
N ALA A 196 -37.55 7.60 -35.83
CA ALA A 196 -38.76 8.27 -36.30
C ALA A 196 -38.54 8.89 -37.70
N SER A 197 -38.53 8.04 -38.73
CA SER A 197 -38.72 8.49 -40.11
C SER A 197 -39.83 7.69 -40.78
N SER A 198 -40.74 8.43 -41.40
CA SER A 198 -41.80 8.05 -42.34
C SER A 198 -43.19 7.74 -41.76
N LEU A 199 -44.13 8.66 -42.01
CA LEU A 199 -45.18 8.41 -42.99
C LEU A 199 -45.68 9.73 -43.61
N MET A 200 -45.50 9.81 -44.92
CA MET A 200 -46.03 10.84 -45.81
C MET A 200 -47.57 10.79 -45.87
N LYS A 201 -48.22 11.94 -46.04
CA LYS A 201 -49.34 12.04 -46.98
C LYS A 201 -49.42 13.45 -47.59
N ARG A 202 -49.01 13.53 -48.86
CA ARG A 202 -49.35 14.63 -49.79
C ARG A 202 -50.86 14.59 -50.03
N ASN A 203 -51.48 15.77 -50.07
CA ASN A 203 -52.54 16.04 -51.03
C ASN A 203 -52.39 17.48 -51.54
N SER A 204 -52.17 17.61 -52.84
CA SER A 204 -52.21 18.84 -53.60
C SER A 204 -53.65 19.11 -54.05
N ILE A 205 -54.04 20.37 -54.22
CA ILE A 205 -54.80 20.88 -55.39
C ILE A 205 -54.78 22.43 -55.32
N ARG A 206 -54.48 23.04 -56.48
CA ARG A 206 -54.51 24.47 -56.80
C ARG A 206 -55.94 24.93 -57.11
N ILE A 207 -56.25 26.22 -56.86
CA ILE A 207 -56.53 27.23 -57.90
C ILE A 207 -55.87 28.53 -57.43
#